data_AF-A0A2G9THX8-F1
#
_entry.id   AF-A0A2G9THX8-F1
#
_cell.length_a   1.000
_cell.length_b   1.000
_cell.length_c   1.000
_cell.angle_alpha   90.00
_cell.angle_beta   90.00
_cell.angle_gamma   90.00
#
_symmetry.space_group_name_H-M   'P 1'
#
loop_
_entity.id
_entity.type
_entity.pdbx_description
1 polymer ?
#
loop_
_entity_poly.entity_id
_entity_poly.type
_entity_poly.pdbx_seq_one_letter_code
_entity_poly.pdbx_strand_id
1 'polypeptide(L)'
;MRSMPPGTGTLAAPGLFVSSFLLQKLSEGEGKDNQGLQKIETLRFLMSNLRWWVEEYGFDGFRFDGVTSMIYHSHGMSDDFSGGYPMYFGLNADTDSLVYLMLSNDFLHKKYPEIVTVAEEVSGMPALCRPVAEGGQGFDYRLAMALPDMWIKILKHMKDEDWVVGDIVHTLENRR
;
A
#
# COMPACT_ATOMS: atom_id res chain seq x y z
N MET A 1 -26.09 -2.06 -35.11
CA MET A 1 -27.49 -2.53 -34.99
C MET A 1 -27.52 -3.49 -33.80
N ARG A 2 -28.17 -3.10 -32.70
CA ARG A 2 -28.25 -3.85 -31.43
C ARG A 2 -29.17 -5.07 -31.58
N SER A 3 -28.91 -6.17 -30.86
CA SER A 3 -29.70 -6.57 -29.66
C SER A 3 -29.32 -7.94 -29.10
N MET A 4 -29.06 -7.98 -27.79
CA MET A 4 -29.05 -9.16 -26.89
C MET A 4 -30.44 -9.83 -26.80
N PRO A 5 -30.55 -11.02 -26.15
CA PRO A 5 -31.71 -11.34 -25.32
C PRO A 5 -31.37 -11.38 -23.81
N PRO A 6 -32.41 -11.27 -22.96
CA PRO A 6 -32.33 -10.73 -21.61
C PRO A 6 -32.51 -11.80 -20.52
N GLY A 7 -31.91 -11.59 -19.34
CA GLY A 7 -32.26 -12.36 -18.15
C GLY A 7 -31.16 -12.42 -17.09
N THR A 8 -31.33 -11.60 -16.04
CA THR A 8 -30.76 -11.74 -14.68
C THR A 8 -29.23 -11.84 -14.61
N GLY A 9 -28.46 -10.76 -14.39
CA GLY A 9 -28.76 -9.64 -13.49
C GLY A 9 -28.40 -9.97 -12.04
N THR A 10 -27.17 -10.45 -11.80
CA THR A 10 -26.45 -10.19 -10.55
C THR A 10 -25.04 -9.85 -10.94
N LEU A 11 -24.73 -8.55 -10.87
CA LEU A 11 -23.38 -8.01 -10.97
C LEU A 11 -22.44 -8.85 -10.10
N ALA A 12 -21.40 -9.42 -10.71
CA ALA A 12 -20.21 -9.78 -9.94
C ALA A 12 -19.81 -8.50 -9.20
N ALA A 13 -19.80 -8.54 -7.87
CA ALA A 13 -19.60 -7.36 -7.06
C ALA A 13 -18.32 -6.62 -7.50
N PRO A 14 -18.41 -5.40 -8.06
CA PRO A 14 -17.22 -4.60 -8.31
C PRO A 14 -16.80 -4.08 -6.93
N GLY A 15 -15.75 -4.66 -6.38
CA GLY A 15 -15.30 -4.28 -5.05
C GLY A 15 -14.63 -5.41 -4.31
N LEU A 16 -13.42 -5.76 -4.72
CA LEU A 16 -12.47 -6.42 -3.84
C LEU A 16 -11.08 -5.98 -4.26
N PHE A 17 -10.40 -5.20 -3.43
CA PHE A 17 -8.97 -4.97 -3.64
C PHE A 17 -8.25 -6.32 -3.50
N VAL A 18 -7.42 -6.69 -4.48
CA VAL A 18 -6.52 -7.83 -4.28
C VAL A 18 -5.44 -7.38 -3.30
N SER A 19 -5.39 -7.99 -2.12
CA SER A 19 -4.21 -7.90 -1.26
C SER A 19 -3.10 -8.69 -1.95
N SER A 20 -2.02 -7.99 -2.30
CA SER A 20 -0.85 -8.61 -2.91
C SER A 20 0.02 -9.29 -1.84
N PHE A 21 -0.54 -10.27 -1.12
CA PHE A 21 0.18 -11.11 -0.14
C PHE A 21 1.40 -11.82 -0.76
N LEU A 22 1.39 -12.04 -2.08
CA LEU A 22 2.50 -12.61 -2.83
C LEU A 22 3.76 -11.72 -2.83
N LEU A 23 3.61 -10.39 -2.73
CA LEU A 23 4.73 -9.45 -2.68
C LEU A 23 5.49 -9.54 -1.35
N GLN A 24 4.76 -9.65 -0.24
CA GLN A 24 5.36 -9.80 1.08
C GLN A 24 6.18 -11.09 1.17
N LYS A 25 5.64 -12.23 0.70
CA LYS A 25 6.37 -13.52 0.71
C LYS A 25 7.62 -13.55 -0.18
N LEU A 26 7.65 -12.76 -1.27
CA LEU A 26 8.82 -12.64 -2.14
C LEU A 26 9.87 -11.67 -1.58
N SER A 27 9.44 -10.68 -0.81
CA SER A 27 10.31 -9.80 -0.03
C SER A 27 10.89 -10.52 1.21
N GLU A 28 10.13 -11.41 1.84
CA GLU A 28 10.51 -12.16 3.05
C GLU A 28 11.24 -13.48 2.75
N GLY A 29 11.60 -13.75 1.49
CA GLY A 29 12.34 -14.96 1.11
C GLY A 29 13.64 -15.08 1.89
N GLU A 30 13.71 -16.08 2.77
CA GLU A 30 14.85 -16.39 3.64
C GLU A 30 16.18 -16.41 2.88
N GLY A 31 17.09 -15.51 3.25
CA GLY A 31 18.52 -15.60 2.89
C GLY A 31 19.10 -14.35 2.24
N LYS A 32 19.49 -13.38 3.08
CA LYS A 32 20.59 -12.40 2.93
C LYS A 32 20.75 -11.53 1.67
N ASP A 33 20.01 -11.74 0.59
CA ASP A 33 20.23 -11.01 -0.65
C ASP A 33 18.88 -10.45 -1.17
N ASN A 34 18.59 -9.17 -0.94
CA ASN A 34 17.46 -8.42 -1.57
C ASN A 34 17.61 -8.30 -3.12
N GLN A 35 18.38 -9.18 -3.76
CA GLN A 35 18.54 -9.29 -5.22
C GLN A 35 17.29 -9.85 -5.92
N GLY A 36 16.22 -10.17 -5.19
CA GLY A 36 14.99 -10.74 -5.75
C GLY A 36 14.30 -9.82 -6.75
N LEU A 37 14.20 -8.52 -6.43
CA LEU A 37 13.53 -7.50 -7.26
C LEU A 37 14.39 -7.02 -8.44
N GLN A 38 15.72 -7.18 -8.38
CA GLN A 38 16.60 -6.85 -9.51
C GLN A 38 16.53 -7.85 -10.67
N LYS A 39 16.04 -9.07 -10.40
CA LYS A 39 15.86 -10.07 -11.44
C LYS A 39 14.68 -9.66 -12.31
N ILE A 40 14.96 -9.43 -13.60
CA ILE A 40 13.94 -9.03 -14.58
C ILE A 40 12.77 -10.00 -14.65
N GLU A 41 13.01 -11.29 -14.39
CA GLU A 41 11.96 -12.31 -14.36
C GLU A 41 11.02 -12.16 -13.17
N THR A 42 11.52 -11.72 -12.00
CA THR A 42 10.68 -11.40 -10.84
C THR A 42 9.81 -10.18 -11.12
N LEU A 43 10.39 -9.11 -11.68
CA LEU A 43 9.62 -7.92 -12.08
C LEU A 43 8.55 -8.25 -13.12
N ARG A 44 8.91 -9.05 -14.13
CA ARG A 44 7.97 -9.54 -15.15
C ARG A 44 6.83 -10.32 -14.52
N PHE A 45 7.13 -11.23 -13.60
CA PHE A 45 6.13 -12.01 -12.89
C PHE A 45 5.17 -11.10 -12.09
N LEU A 46 5.70 -10.18 -11.29
CA LEU A 46 4.92 -9.28 -10.45
C LEU A 46 4.05 -8.31 -11.27
N MET A 47 4.63 -7.66 -12.29
CA MET A 47 3.88 -6.75 -13.16
C MET A 47 2.81 -7.48 -13.99
N SER A 48 3.13 -8.70 -14.46
CA SER A 48 2.14 -9.51 -15.19
C SER A 48 1.01 -9.96 -14.28
N ASN A 49 1.28 -10.23 -12.99
CA ASN A 49 0.25 -10.56 -12.01
C ASN A 49 -0.74 -9.41 -11.81
N LEU A 50 -0.23 -8.18 -11.62
CA LEU A 50 -1.08 -6.98 -11.52
C LEU A 50 -1.96 -6.82 -12.76
N ARG A 51 -1.38 -6.94 -13.96
CA ARG A 51 -2.13 -6.86 -15.21
C ARG A 51 -3.21 -7.94 -15.31
N TRP A 52 -2.89 -9.18 -14.96
CA TRP A 52 -3.77 -10.34 -15.11
C TRP A 52 -5.04 -10.20 -14.27
N TRP A 53 -4.91 -9.73 -13.03
CA TRP A 53 -6.06 -9.48 -12.18
C TRP A 53 -7.01 -8.43 -12.77
N VAL A 54 -6.47 -7.33 -13.33
CA VAL A 54 -7.31 -6.30 -13.95
C VAL A 54 -7.98 -6.83 -15.24
N GLU A 55 -7.24 -7.51 -16.11
CA GLU A 55 -7.77 -7.93 -17.42
C GLU A 55 -8.75 -9.10 -17.34
N GLU A 56 -8.45 -10.12 -16.52
CA GLU A 56 -9.26 -11.34 -16.46
C GLU A 56 -10.42 -11.25 -15.47
N TYR A 57 -10.23 -10.52 -14.36
CA TYR A 57 -11.23 -10.42 -13.29
C TYR A 57 -11.88 -9.05 -13.18
N GLY A 58 -11.39 -8.04 -13.90
CA GLY A 58 -11.99 -6.70 -13.91
C GLY A 58 -11.86 -5.97 -12.57
N PHE A 59 -10.75 -6.18 -11.84
CA PHE A 59 -10.51 -5.49 -10.58
C PHE A 59 -10.27 -3.98 -10.78
N ASP A 60 -10.97 -3.17 -9.97
CA ASP A 60 -10.88 -1.70 -10.00
C ASP A 60 -9.72 -1.13 -9.17
N GLY A 61 -8.92 -1.98 -8.52
CA GLY A 61 -7.84 -1.51 -7.65
C GLY A 61 -7.05 -2.57 -6.92
N PHE A 62 -5.92 -2.13 -6.34
CA PHE A 62 -5.02 -2.96 -5.54
C PHE A 62 -4.75 -2.37 -4.16
N ARG A 63 -4.67 -3.24 -3.16
CA ARG A 63 -4.11 -2.91 -1.85
C ARG A 63 -2.75 -3.60 -1.73
N PHE A 64 -1.71 -2.80 -1.63
CA PHE A 64 -0.36 -3.28 -1.38
C PHE A 64 -0.20 -3.44 0.12
N ASP A 65 -0.14 -4.69 0.55
CA ASP A 65 0.05 -5.11 1.93
C ASP A 65 1.56 -5.11 2.26
N GLY A 66 1.92 -4.79 3.50
CA GLY A 66 3.32 -4.77 3.93
C GLY A 66 4.23 -3.76 3.21
N VAL A 67 3.72 -2.61 2.78
CA VAL A 67 4.58 -1.60 2.09
C VAL A 67 5.72 -1.14 3.00
N THR A 68 5.46 -0.98 4.30
CA THR A 68 6.49 -0.64 5.30
C THR A 68 7.66 -1.62 5.29
N SER A 69 7.38 -2.93 5.15
CA SER A 69 8.44 -3.94 5.14
C SER A 69 9.19 -4.00 3.81
N MET A 70 8.57 -3.56 2.71
CA MET A 70 9.23 -3.47 1.42
C MET A 70 10.19 -2.28 1.34
N ILE A 71 9.80 -1.11 1.84
CA ILE A 71 10.57 0.14 1.65
C ILE A 71 11.74 0.32 2.64
N TYR A 72 11.82 -0.50 3.69
CA TYR A 72 12.91 -0.46 4.68
C TYR A 72 13.61 -1.81 4.82
N HIS A 73 14.94 -1.82 4.82
CA HIS A 73 15.73 -3.04 5.07
C HIS A 73 15.56 -3.58 6.49
N SER A 74 15.23 -2.70 7.46
CA SER A 74 14.86 -3.07 8.83
C SER A 74 13.45 -3.67 8.95
N HIS A 75 12.69 -3.68 7.85
CA HIS A 75 11.28 -4.05 7.79
C HIS A 75 10.37 -3.33 8.81
N GLY A 76 10.81 -2.17 9.32
CA GLY A 76 10.08 -1.40 10.35
C GLY A 76 10.11 -2.00 11.76
N MET A 77 10.89 -3.06 12.02
CA MET A 77 10.94 -3.73 13.33
C MET A 77 11.77 -3.01 14.40
N SER A 78 12.66 -2.09 14.01
CA SER A 78 13.62 -1.44 14.93
C SER A 78 13.70 0.08 14.81
N ASP A 79 12.88 0.68 13.95
CA ASP A 79 12.98 2.10 13.64
C ASP A 79 11.97 2.91 14.44
N ASP A 80 12.47 3.85 15.22
CA ASP A 80 11.65 4.85 15.89
C ASP A 80 11.27 5.90 14.84
N PHE A 81 10.08 5.76 14.25
CA PHE A 81 9.48 6.72 13.32
C PHE A 81 9.03 8.01 14.04
N SER A 82 9.92 8.58 14.83
CA SER A 82 9.80 9.81 15.62
C SER A 82 9.57 11.08 14.78
N GLY A 83 9.35 10.94 13.46
CA GLY A 83 9.00 12.02 12.54
C GLY A 83 10.18 12.79 11.94
N GLY A 84 11.41 12.29 12.10
CA GLY A 84 12.59 12.85 11.46
C GLY A 84 12.73 12.43 9.99
N TYR A 85 12.79 13.40 9.07
CA TYR A 85 13.02 13.14 7.63
C TYR A 85 14.25 12.26 7.30
N PRO A 86 15.37 12.31 8.05
CA PRO A 86 16.52 11.43 7.79
C PRO A 86 16.21 9.93 7.93
N MET A 87 15.16 9.55 8.68
CA MET A 87 14.76 8.15 8.85
C MET A 87 14.11 7.59 7.59
N TYR A 88 13.41 8.43 6.81
CA TYR A 88 12.75 8.01 5.57
C TYR A 88 13.72 7.90 4.39
N PHE A 89 14.77 8.73 4.37
CA PHE A 89 15.67 8.89 3.21
C PHE A 89 17.14 8.58 3.55
N GLY A 90 17.38 7.44 4.17
CA GLY A 90 18.72 6.96 4.55
C GLY A 90 19.15 5.70 3.82
N LEU A 91 20.29 5.13 4.22
CA LEU A 91 20.78 3.84 3.72
C LEU A 91 19.87 2.65 4.09
N ASN A 92 18.90 2.87 4.98
CA ASN A 92 17.90 1.87 5.34
C ASN A 92 16.74 1.81 4.33
N ALA A 93 16.57 2.82 3.46
CA ALA A 93 15.53 2.81 2.45
C ALA A 93 15.91 1.86 1.31
N ASP A 94 15.04 0.88 1.04
CA ASP A 94 15.22 -0.07 -0.05
C ASP A 94 14.81 0.58 -1.37
N THR A 95 15.81 1.04 -2.13
CA THR A 95 15.61 1.69 -3.42
C THR A 95 15.01 0.76 -4.47
N ASP A 96 15.28 -0.54 -4.41
CA ASP A 96 14.79 -1.50 -5.40
C ASP A 96 13.28 -1.71 -5.24
N SER A 97 12.82 -1.82 -3.99
CA SER A 97 11.40 -1.85 -3.65
C SER A 97 10.68 -0.56 -4.04
N LEU A 98 11.27 0.60 -3.76
CA LEU A 98 10.70 1.90 -4.16
C LEU A 98 10.55 1.98 -5.69
N VAL A 99 11.58 1.60 -6.46
CA VAL A 99 11.52 1.58 -7.93
C VAL A 99 10.44 0.63 -8.44
N TYR A 100 10.32 -0.56 -7.87
CA TYR A 100 9.26 -1.51 -8.24
C TYR A 100 7.87 -0.92 -8.02
N LEU A 101 7.64 -0.29 -6.87
CA LEU A 101 6.35 0.34 -6.57
C LEU A 101 6.08 1.52 -7.52
N MET A 102 7.10 2.29 -7.92
CA MET A 102 6.97 3.43 -8.85
C MET A 102 6.55 2.92 -10.21
N LEU A 103 7.24 1.88 -10.70
CA LEU A 103 6.95 1.23 -11.98
C LEU A 103 5.55 0.62 -11.99
N SER A 104 5.14 -0.01 -10.90
CA SER A 104 3.83 -0.66 -10.77
C SER A 104 2.71 0.37 -10.83
N ASN A 105 2.79 1.45 -10.04
CA ASN A 105 1.78 2.50 -10.04
C ASN A 105 1.76 3.26 -11.37
N ASP A 106 2.91 3.64 -11.93
CA ASP A 106 2.98 4.31 -13.23
C ASP A 106 2.38 3.45 -14.35
N PHE A 107 2.67 2.15 -14.38
CA PHE A 107 2.10 1.21 -15.34
C PHE A 107 0.58 1.09 -15.20
N LEU A 108 0.10 0.89 -13.96
CA LEU A 108 -1.33 0.72 -13.68
C LEU A 108 -2.13 1.97 -14.05
N HIS A 109 -1.71 3.16 -13.63
CA HIS A 109 -2.44 4.39 -13.92
C HIS A 109 -2.35 4.82 -15.39
N LYS A 110 -1.26 4.50 -16.10
CA LYS A 110 -1.16 4.75 -17.54
C LYS A 110 -2.07 3.86 -18.36
N LYS A 111 -2.19 2.59 -17.97
CA LYS A 111 -2.98 1.60 -18.72
C LYS A 111 -4.45 1.60 -18.31
N TYR A 112 -4.74 1.84 -17.04
CA TYR A 112 -6.05 1.82 -16.42
C TYR A 112 -6.25 3.11 -15.60
N PRO A 113 -6.70 4.21 -16.23
CA PRO A 113 -6.79 5.51 -15.56
C PRO A 113 -7.72 5.57 -14.35
N GLU A 114 -8.70 4.66 -14.28
CA GLU A 114 -9.69 4.61 -13.18
C GLU A 114 -9.26 3.69 -12.02
N ILE A 115 -8.09 3.05 -12.11
CA ILE A 115 -7.64 2.11 -11.10
C ILE A 115 -7.20 2.84 -9.82
N VAL A 116 -7.56 2.27 -8.67
CA VAL A 116 -7.17 2.81 -7.36
C VAL A 116 -6.11 1.93 -6.71
N THR A 117 -5.03 2.54 -6.22
CA THR A 117 -3.97 1.86 -5.48
C THR A 117 -3.88 2.37 -4.05
N VAL A 118 -3.87 1.45 -3.09
CA VAL A 118 -3.84 1.73 -1.65
C VAL A 118 -2.61 1.10 -1.02
N ALA A 119 -1.82 1.89 -0.29
CA ALA A 119 -0.65 1.41 0.44
C ALA A 119 -0.98 1.13 1.92
N GLU A 120 -0.61 -0.06 2.39
CA GLU A 120 -0.52 -0.39 3.82
C GLU A 120 0.86 -0.04 4.34
N GLU A 121 1.00 1.21 4.79
CA GLU A 121 2.28 1.81 5.17
C GLU A 121 2.12 2.58 6.51
N VAL A 122 2.90 2.17 7.52
CA VAL A 122 2.72 2.59 8.92
C VAL A 122 3.69 3.71 9.32
N SER A 123 4.83 3.86 8.63
CA SER A 123 5.90 4.79 9.02
C SER A 123 5.60 6.27 8.79
N GLY A 124 4.73 6.61 7.84
CA GLY A 124 4.54 8.03 7.47
C GLY A 124 5.40 8.50 6.32
N MET A 125 5.78 7.63 5.38
CA MET A 125 6.71 8.02 4.33
C MET A 125 6.16 9.21 3.51
N PRO A 126 6.88 10.35 3.45
CA PRO A 126 6.42 11.51 2.70
C PRO A 126 6.44 11.21 1.20
N ALA A 127 5.49 11.81 0.46
CA ALA A 127 5.29 11.63 -0.97
C ALA A 127 4.89 10.22 -1.45
N LEU A 128 4.53 9.30 -0.53
CA LEU A 128 4.01 7.98 -0.88
C LEU A 128 2.76 8.06 -1.77
N CYS A 129 1.83 8.95 -1.41
CA CYS A 129 0.59 9.18 -2.17
C CYS A 129 0.69 10.36 -3.16
N ARG A 130 1.87 10.62 -3.72
CA ARG A 130 2.07 11.61 -4.79
C ARG A 130 2.36 10.92 -6.12
N PRO A 131 1.96 11.50 -7.26
CA PRO A 131 2.23 10.93 -8.57
C PRO A 131 3.72 10.68 -8.82
N VAL A 132 4.03 9.61 -9.55
CA VAL A 132 5.41 9.24 -9.92
C VAL A 132 6.11 10.36 -10.70
N ALA A 133 5.37 11.07 -11.55
CA ALA A 133 5.90 12.21 -12.32
C ALA A 133 6.37 13.39 -11.45
N GLU A 134 5.89 13.50 -10.21
CA GLU A 134 6.31 14.54 -9.25
C GLU A 134 7.45 14.06 -8.34
N GLY A 135 7.94 12.82 -8.51
CA GLY A 135 8.91 12.18 -7.63
C GLY A 135 8.29 11.47 -6.43
N GLY A 136 6.98 11.22 -6.45
CA GLY A 136 6.30 10.39 -5.47
C GLY A 136 6.28 8.90 -5.82
N GLN A 137 5.63 8.10 -4.97
CA GLN A 137 5.55 6.65 -5.12
C GLN A 137 4.37 6.18 -5.99
N GLY A 138 3.41 7.07 -6.26
CA GLY A 138 2.30 6.84 -7.18
C GLY A 138 1.04 6.24 -6.59
N PHE A 139 0.94 6.09 -5.27
CA PHE A 139 -0.29 5.60 -4.63
C PHE A 139 -1.39 6.66 -4.58
N ASP A 140 -2.66 6.25 -4.62
CA ASP A 140 -3.78 7.17 -4.42
C ASP A 140 -4.06 7.41 -2.94
N TYR A 141 -4.00 6.34 -2.14
CA TYR A 141 -4.33 6.38 -0.71
C TYR A 141 -3.34 5.57 0.13
N ARG A 142 -3.28 5.91 1.41
CA ARG A 142 -2.59 5.13 2.45
C ARG A 142 -3.54 4.83 3.60
N LEU A 143 -3.34 3.69 4.25
CA LEU A 143 -4.12 3.30 5.42
C LEU A 143 -3.66 4.05 6.67
N ALA A 144 -4.61 4.64 7.40
CA ALA A 144 -4.37 5.31 8.68
C ALA A 144 -4.32 4.27 9.82
N MET A 145 -3.20 3.55 9.91
CA MET A 145 -3.08 2.38 10.80
C MET A 145 -3.01 2.70 12.29
N ALA A 146 -2.73 3.96 12.66
CA ALA A 146 -2.74 4.40 14.06
C ALA A 146 -4.15 4.55 14.67
N LEU A 147 -5.20 4.67 13.84
CA LEU A 147 -6.57 4.95 14.33
C LEU A 147 -7.20 3.76 15.08
N PRO A 148 -7.14 2.51 14.57
CA PRO A 148 -7.67 1.37 15.30
C PRO A 148 -6.98 1.15 16.66
N ASP A 149 -5.65 1.33 16.72
CA ASP A 149 -4.87 1.17 17.95
C ASP A 149 -5.27 2.18 19.02
N MET A 150 -5.55 3.43 18.63
CA MET A 150 -6.10 4.44 19.53
C MET A 150 -7.43 3.97 20.14
N TRP A 151 -8.37 3.52 19.32
CA TRP A 151 -9.68 3.08 19.81
C TRP A 151 -9.57 1.84 20.72
N ILE A 152 -8.70 0.89 20.38
CA ILE A 152 -8.44 -0.28 21.23
C ILE A 152 -7.89 0.15 22.59
N LYS A 153 -6.95 1.10 22.62
CA LYS A 153 -6.37 1.62 23.86
C LYS A 153 -7.42 2.31 24.73
N ILE A 154 -8.23 3.18 24.14
CA ILE A 154 -9.30 3.91 24.83
C ILE A 154 -10.32 2.92 25.40
N LEU A 155 -10.82 1.99 24.59
CA LEU A 155 -11.86 1.05 25.00
C LEU A 155 -11.40 0.01 26.04
N LYS A 156 -10.12 -0.39 26.01
CA LYS A 156 -9.60 -1.42 26.93
C LYS A 156 -9.04 -0.87 28.24
N HIS A 157 -8.54 0.37 28.24
CA HIS A 157 -7.73 0.89 29.34
C HIS A 157 -8.26 2.17 29.97
N MET A 158 -9.30 2.79 29.41
CA MET A 158 -9.87 4.04 29.93
C MET A 158 -11.36 3.87 30.17
N LYS A 159 -11.89 4.49 31.24
CA LYS A 159 -13.34 4.62 31.43
C LYS A 159 -13.84 5.78 30.57
N ASP A 160 -15.12 5.74 30.20
CA ASP A 160 -15.75 6.74 29.34
C ASP A 160 -15.55 8.20 29.82
N GLU A 161 -15.51 8.40 31.15
CA GLU A 161 -15.31 9.71 31.79
C GLU A 161 -13.88 10.26 31.63
N ASP A 162 -12.90 9.37 31.43
CA ASP A 162 -11.47 9.71 31.32
C ASP A 162 -11.03 9.98 29.87
N TRP A 163 -11.97 10.00 28.91
CA TRP A 163 -11.66 10.19 27.50
C TRP A 163 -11.23 11.64 27.24
N VAL A 164 -9.97 11.81 26.85
CA VAL A 164 -9.43 13.11 26.47
C VAL A 164 -9.77 13.39 25.00
N VAL A 165 -10.85 14.12 24.76
CA VAL A 165 -11.33 14.44 23.40
C VAL A 165 -10.25 15.14 22.56
N GLY A 166 -9.40 15.96 23.18
CA GLY A 166 -8.29 16.62 22.49
C GLY A 166 -7.30 15.65 21.86
N ASP A 167 -6.96 14.55 22.56
CA ASP A 167 -6.04 13.53 22.04
C ASP A 167 -6.69 12.75 20.89
N ILE A 168 -7.99 12.45 21.00
CA ILE A 168 -8.76 11.78 19.94
C ILE A 168 -8.76 12.62 18.66
N VAL A 169 -9.09 13.91 18.78
CA VAL A 169 -9.08 14.83 17.63
C VAL A 169 -7.68 14.95 17.05
N HIS A 170 -6.66 15.09 17.90
CA HIS A 170 -5.28 15.16 17.46
C HIS A 170 -4.88 13.93 16.64
N THR A 171 -5.19 12.72 17.11
CA THR A 171 -4.88 11.48 16.38
C THR A 171 -5.68 11.33 15.08
N LEU A 172 -6.93 11.81 15.03
CA LEU A 172 -7.75 11.80 13.80
C LEU A 172 -7.26 12.81 12.74
N GLU A 173 -6.72 13.95 13.17
CA GLU A 173 -6.23 15.01 12.29
C GLU A 173 -4.75 14.85 11.92
N ASN A 174 -3.97 14.12 12.72
CA ASN A 174 -2.57 13.86 12.46
C ASN A 174 -2.40 12.87 11.31
N ARG A 175 -2.27 13.41 10.09
CA ARG A 175 -2.10 12.65 8.83
C ARG A 175 -0.65 12.61 8.36
N ARG A 176 0.31 12.72 9.27
CA ARG A 176 1.72 12.45 8.93
C ARG A 176 1.91 11.01 8.48
#